data_AF-A0A8T3NS67-F1
#
_entry.id   AF-A0A8T3NS67-F1
#
_cell.length_a   1.000
_cell.length_b   1.000
_cell.length_c   1.000
_cell.angle_alpha   90.00
_cell.angle_beta   90.00
_cell.angle_gamma   90.00
#
_symmetry.space_group_name_H-M   'P 1'
#
loop_
_entity.id
_entity.type
_entity.pdbx_description
1 polymer ?
#
loop_
_entity_poly.entity_id
_entity_poly.type
_entity_poly.pdbx_seq_one_letter_code
_entity_poly.pdbx_strand_id
1 'polypeptide(L)'
;MSTARQTAMGPMVALRDLLHRAGIRPRLRNREAGLLLLVAFSLLIGWLSLASYQAGRLTVGDPSILVIYVALLTGVHVAFVMTGRRTDQVLLPVTAMLGGLSLLLMARLPQGLAALSLPGLDLGLAPLQLLWISGAFILLALLAIVVRNDNWLREYKYTWAATGIGLLLLVFIFGPEVNGSRLSIAIGPVSGQPSELLKVILVVFLAAYLAENRTLLARISTRIGPISLPPLPYMLPMVAMLAIALAIVIVQRDLGAALLFFSVFLTMLYAATRRRAYVALGLLLFIGGALVLYQLFPHVRTRVDIWLDPYADPLGAGYQILRALYAFGRGGVLGTGLGAGLPQVGDVPAIPAIHTDFV
;
A
#
# COMPACT_ATOMS: atom_id res chain seq x y z
N MET A 1 40.45 -45.32 24.85
CA MET A 1 39.18 -44.58 24.99
C MET A 1 39.44 -43.07 24.91
N SER A 2 39.48 -42.47 23.72
CA SER A 2 39.50 -41.00 23.57
C SER A 2 39.07 -40.52 22.17
N THR A 3 38.34 -41.34 21.43
CA THR A 3 37.89 -41.04 20.05
C THR A 3 36.38 -40.82 19.96
N ALA A 4 35.72 -40.48 21.07
CA ALA A 4 34.27 -40.30 21.15
C ALA A 4 33.83 -38.90 21.63
N ARG A 5 34.71 -37.88 21.58
CA ARG A 5 34.38 -36.49 22.01
C ARG A 5 34.33 -35.46 20.87
N GLN A 6 34.58 -35.85 19.63
CA GLN A 6 34.60 -34.91 18.49
C GLN A 6 33.33 -34.91 17.62
N THR A 7 32.40 -35.83 17.82
CA THR A 7 31.21 -35.98 16.97
C THR A 7 29.97 -35.22 17.44
N ALA A 8 30.01 -34.57 18.61
CA ALA A 8 28.86 -33.84 19.18
C ALA A 8 28.91 -32.30 18.96
N MET A 9 29.90 -31.79 18.22
CA MET A 9 30.03 -30.36 17.88
C MET A 9 29.46 -30.02 16.48
N GLY A 10 28.79 -30.98 15.81
CA GLY A 10 28.50 -30.96 14.38
C GLY A 10 27.47 -29.94 13.86
N PRO A 11 26.31 -29.71 14.51
CA PRO A 11 25.27 -28.88 13.92
C PRO A 11 25.24 -27.43 14.42
N MET A 12 25.44 -27.18 15.73
CA MET A 12 25.33 -25.82 16.28
C MET A 12 26.52 -24.91 15.95
N VAL A 13 27.73 -25.47 15.88
CA VAL A 13 28.93 -24.71 15.47
C VAL A 13 28.88 -24.39 13.97
N ALA A 14 28.49 -25.37 13.15
CA ALA A 14 28.30 -25.17 11.71
C ALA A 14 27.19 -24.14 11.41
N LEU A 15 26.06 -24.21 12.12
CA LEU A 15 25.00 -23.21 12.01
C LEU A 15 25.49 -21.82 12.42
N ARG A 16 26.25 -21.71 13.52
CA ARG A 16 26.82 -20.44 13.98
C ARG A 16 27.80 -19.85 12.96
N ASP A 17 28.66 -20.66 12.36
CA ASP A 17 29.61 -20.21 11.34
C ASP A 17 28.91 -19.81 10.04
N LEU A 18 27.86 -20.52 9.62
CA LEU A 18 27.02 -20.14 8.49
C LEU A 18 26.30 -18.81 8.74
N LEU A 19 25.71 -18.62 9.93
CA LEU A 19 25.05 -17.36 10.32
C LEU A 19 26.04 -16.20 10.39
N HIS A 20 27.27 -16.45 10.86
CA HIS A 20 28.34 -15.44 10.88
C HIS A 20 28.78 -15.05 9.47
N ARG A 21 28.95 -16.01 8.54
CA ARG A 21 29.27 -15.73 7.13
C ARG A 21 28.14 -14.99 6.42
N ALA A 22 26.88 -15.24 6.80
CA ALA A 22 25.70 -14.54 6.31
C ALA A 22 25.49 -13.13 6.92
N GLY A 23 26.36 -12.68 7.83
CA GLY A 23 26.26 -11.37 8.47
C GLY A 23 25.13 -11.23 9.50
N ILE A 24 24.60 -12.34 10.02
CA ILE A 24 23.51 -12.37 11.00
C ILE A 24 24.10 -12.19 12.41
N ARG A 25 23.74 -11.10 13.09
CA ARG A 25 24.20 -10.79 14.45
C ARG A 25 23.00 -10.36 15.30
N PRO A 26 22.41 -11.24 16.12
CA PRO A 26 21.23 -10.92 16.90
C PRO A 26 21.39 -9.63 17.71
N ARG A 27 20.36 -8.77 17.69
CA ARG A 27 20.34 -7.51 18.42
C ARG A 27 18.97 -7.29 19.06
N LEU A 28 18.98 -6.99 20.36
CA LEU A 28 17.77 -6.67 21.10
C LEU A 28 17.15 -5.37 20.57
N ARG A 29 15.82 -5.37 20.42
CA ARG A 29 15.02 -4.25 19.89
C ARG A 29 13.98 -3.82 20.92
N ASN A 30 14.44 -3.38 22.10
CA ASN A 30 13.57 -3.14 23.26
C ASN A 30 12.50 -2.06 23.01
N ARG A 31 12.80 -1.01 22.23
CA ARG A 31 11.80 0.03 21.91
C ARG A 31 10.69 -0.54 21.03
N GLU A 32 11.06 -1.33 20.02
CA GLU A 32 10.09 -2.02 19.17
C GLU A 32 9.22 -2.98 19.98
N ALA A 33 9.83 -3.79 20.86
CA ALA A 33 9.09 -4.71 21.73
C ALA A 33 8.09 -3.96 22.62
N GLY A 34 8.52 -2.87 23.27
CA GLY A 34 7.64 -2.05 24.11
C GLY A 34 6.48 -1.42 23.33
N LEU A 35 6.74 -0.93 22.11
CA LEU A 35 5.70 -0.38 21.25
C LEU A 35 4.75 -1.46 20.73
N LEU A 36 5.24 -2.66 20.41
CA LEU A 36 4.37 -3.79 20.01
C LEU A 36 3.48 -4.27 21.16
N LEU A 37 3.95 -4.21 22.41
CA LEU A 37 3.10 -4.46 23.58
C LEU A 37 1.98 -3.43 23.70
N LEU A 38 2.28 -2.15 23.46
CA LEU A 38 1.26 -1.10 23.43
C LEU A 38 0.25 -1.34 22.31
N VAL A 39 0.70 -1.76 21.12
CA VAL A 39 -0.19 -2.15 20.00
C VAL A 39 -1.08 -3.32 20.41
N ALA A 40 -0.50 -4.41 20.93
CA ALA A 40 -1.26 -5.59 21.35
C ALA A 40 -2.31 -5.23 22.42
N PHE A 41 -1.96 -4.40 23.40
CA PHE A 41 -2.87 -3.91 24.42
C PHE A 41 -4.01 -3.06 23.84
N SER A 42 -3.68 -2.14 22.93
CA SER A 42 -4.68 -1.26 22.29
C SER A 42 -5.66 -2.07 21.43
N LEU A 43 -5.17 -3.05 20.67
CA LEU A 43 -6.00 -3.93 19.85
C LEU A 43 -6.84 -4.88 20.69
N LEU A 44 -6.33 -5.34 21.84
CA LEU A 44 -7.11 -6.12 22.80
C LEU A 44 -8.31 -5.32 23.32
N ILE A 45 -8.09 -4.05 23.72
CA ILE A 45 -9.19 -3.18 24.15
C ILE A 45 -10.22 -2.99 23.02
N GLY A 46 -9.75 -2.70 21.80
CA GLY A 46 -10.62 -2.56 20.64
C GLY A 46 -11.43 -3.82 20.35
N TRP A 47 -10.81 -5.00 20.44
CA TRP A 47 -11.46 -6.29 20.26
C TRP A 47 -12.53 -6.54 21.32
N LEU A 48 -12.20 -6.34 22.60
CA LEU A 48 -13.15 -6.49 23.72
C LEU A 48 -14.34 -5.54 23.57
N SER A 49 -14.09 -4.30 23.16
CA SER A 49 -15.14 -3.32 22.89
C SER A 49 -16.06 -3.77 21.76
N LEU A 50 -15.50 -4.22 20.63
CA LEU A 50 -16.27 -4.67 19.48
C LEU A 50 -17.09 -5.93 19.80
N ALA A 51 -16.46 -6.95 20.41
CA ALA A 51 -17.10 -8.19 20.78
C ALA A 51 -18.24 -7.96 21.79
N SER A 52 -18.01 -7.08 22.77
CA SER A 52 -19.03 -6.74 23.77
C SER A 52 -20.22 -5.99 23.16
N TYR A 53 -19.95 -5.08 22.21
CA TYR A 53 -20.99 -4.35 21.51
C TYR A 53 -21.86 -5.29 20.66
N GLN A 54 -21.23 -6.18 19.88
CA GLN A 54 -21.95 -7.14 19.03
C GLN A 54 -22.79 -8.13 19.85
N ALA A 55 -22.32 -8.53 21.04
CA ALA A 55 -23.03 -9.47 21.90
C ALA A 55 -24.06 -8.82 22.84
N GLY A 56 -24.10 -7.49 22.94
CA GLY A 56 -24.94 -6.77 23.91
C GLY A 56 -24.60 -7.03 25.38
N ARG A 57 -23.44 -7.64 25.67
CA ARG A 57 -22.94 -7.98 27.01
C ARG A 57 -21.42 -8.00 27.00
N LEU A 58 -20.80 -7.83 28.16
CA LEU A 58 -19.34 -7.96 28.27
C LEU A 58 -18.90 -9.37 27.89
N THR A 59 -18.13 -9.49 26.81
CA THR A 59 -17.59 -10.76 26.31
C THR A 59 -16.27 -10.54 25.59
N VAL A 60 -15.48 -11.61 25.52
CA VAL A 60 -14.20 -11.63 24.77
C VAL A 60 -14.43 -11.98 23.30
N GLY A 61 -15.58 -12.57 22.95
CA GLY A 61 -15.80 -13.12 21.60
C GLY A 61 -14.79 -14.23 21.27
N ASP A 62 -14.60 -14.51 19.98
CA ASP A 62 -13.54 -15.42 19.50
C ASP A 62 -12.23 -14.64 19.26
N PRO A 63 -11.20 -14.77 20.10
CA PRO A 63 -9.97 -13.99 19.96
C PRO A 63 -9.02 -14.50 18.86
N SER A 64 -9.40 -15.52 18.08
CA SER A 64 -8.55 -16.20 17.10
C SER A 64 -7.79 -15.25 16.17
N ILE A 65 -8.49 -14.30 15.54
CA ILE A 65 -7.91 -13.30 14.63
C ILE A 65 -6.83 -12.46 15.33
N LEU A 66 -7.14 -11.96 16.54
CA LEU A 66 -6.21 -11.13 17.30
C LEU A 66 -4.98 -11.92 17.75
N VAL A 67 -5.18 -13.16 18.22
CA VAL A 67 -4.09 -14.04 18.65
C VAL A 67 -3.15 -14.35 17.48
N ILE A 68 -3.69 -14.71 16.31
CA ILE A 68 -2.89 -14.98 15.11
C ILE A 68 -2.12 -13.72 14.70
N TYR A 69 -2.78 -12.55 14.73
CA TYR A 69 -2.15 -11.27 14.38
C TYR A 69 -0.97 -10.93 15.29
N VAL A 70 -1.15 -11.04 16.61
CA VAL A 70 -0.09 -10.77 17.61
C VAL A 70 1.05 -11.79 17.51
N ALA A 71 0.72 -13.07 17.29
CA ALA A 71 1.72 -14.11 17.09
C ALA A 71 2.59 -13.84 15.85
N LEU A 72 1.97 -13.42 14.75
CA LEU A 72 2.65 -13.03 13.52
C LEU A 72 3.58 -11.82 13.73
N LEU A 73 3.10 -10.77 14.39
CA LEU A 73 3.91 -9.60 14.74
C LEU A 73 5.13 -9.98 15.59
N THR A 74 4.92 -10.88 16.55
CA THR A 74 6.00 -11.43 17.37
C THR A 74 7.00 -12.19 16.51
N GLY A 75 6.54 -12.99 15.54
CA GLY A 75 7.40 -13.68 14.57
C GLY A 75 8.25 -12.72 13.74
N VAL A 76 7.66 -11.64 13.21
CA VAL A 76 8.41 -10.61 12.46
C VAL A 76 9.43 -9.91 13.35
N HIS A 77 9.04 -9.53 14.58
CA HIS A 77 9.94 -8.93 15.55
C HIS A 77 11.13 -9.84 15.86
N VAL A 78 10.88 -11.13 16.09
CA VAL A 78 11.93 -12.13 16.32
C VAL A 78 12.85 -12.25 15.10
N ALA A 79 12.30 -12.30 13.88
CA ALA A 79 13.11 -12.28 12.66
C ALA A 79 14.00 -11.03 12.58
N PHE A 80 13.48 -9.87 12.95
CA PHE A 80 14.22 -8.61 13.00
C PHE A 80 15.32 -8.59 14.06
N VAL A 81 15.05 -9.15 15.24
CA VAL A 81 16.05 -9.34 16.31
C VAL A 81 17.15 -10.28 15.84
N MET A 82 16.79 -11.45 15.29
CA MET A 82 17.73 -12.45 14.82
C MET A 82 18.61 -11.92 13.69
N THR A 83 18.02 -11.26 12.69
CA THR A 83 18.75 -10.73 11.52
C THR A 83 19.73 -9.61 11.86
N GLY A 84 19.56 -8.92 13.01
CA GLY A 84 20.52 -7.94 13.51
C GLY A 84 20.56 -6.61 12.76
N ARG A 85 19.58 -6.34 11.87
CA ARG A 85 19.58 -5.16 11.00
C ARG A 85 19.36 -3.89 11.81
N ARG A 86 20.10 -2.83 11.46
CA ARG A 86 19.82 -1.46 11.93
C ARG A 86 18.67 -0.88 11.12
N THR A 87 17.47 -1.39 11.38
CA THR A 87 16.23 -0.81 10.86
C THR A 87 15.59 0.02 11.95
N ASP A 88 14.76 0.97 11.53
CA ASP A 88 13.96 1.79 12.44
C ASP A 88 13.05 0.89 13.30
N GLN A 89 12.98 1.16 14.61
CA GLN A 89 12.23 0.37 15.60
C GLN A 89 10.78 0.85 15.80
N VAL A 90 10.37 1.91 15.10
CA VAL A 90 9.04 2.54 15.17
C VAL A 90 8.19 2.15 13.97
N LEU A 91 8.79 1.92 12.79
CA LEU A 91 8.04 1.57 11.58
C LEU A 91 7.18 0.30 11.72
N LEU A 92 7.72 -0.79 12.27
CA LEU A 92 6.95 -2.03 12.45
C LEU A 92 5.78 -1.85 13.43
N PRO A 93 5.95 -1.23 14.62
CA PRO A 93 4.81 -0.94 15.50
C PRO A 93 3.76 -0.02 14.88
N VAL A 94 4.16 1.01 14.11
CA VAL A 94 3.20 1.90 13.45
C VAL A 94 2.38 1.14 12.40
N THR A 95 3.03 0.34 11.56
CA THR A 95 2.30 -0.47 10.55
C THR A 95 1.46 -1.56 11.20
N ALA A 96 1.93 -2.13 12.32
CA ALA A 96 1.17 -3.07 13.14
C ALA A 96 -0.09 -2.43 13.75
N MET A 97 0.00 -1.18 14.21
CA MET A 97 -1.18 -0.47 14.72
C MET A 97 -2.21 -0.25 13.62
N LEU A 98 -1.76 0.25 12.46
CA LEU A 98 -2.65 0.50 11.31
C LEU A 98 -3.28 -0.80 10.77
N GLY A 99 -2.49 -1.87 10.66
CA GLY A 99 -2.99 -3.18 10.23
C GLY A 99 -3.97 -3.80 11.23
N GLY A 100 -3.71 -3.67 12.52
CA GLY A 100 -4.62 -4.14 13.57
C GLY A 100 -5.91 -3.34 13.64
N LEU A 101 -5.84 -2.00 13.50
CA LEU A 101 -7.03 -1.15 13.38
C LEU A 101 -7.85 -1.55 12.15
N SER A 102 -7.19 -1.79 11.01
CA SER A 102 -7.86 -2.29 9.81
C SER A 102 -8.60 -3.61 10.09
N LEU A 103 -7.98 -4.57 10.78
CA LEU A 103 -8.66 -5.83 11.15
C LEU A 103 -9.89 -5.60 12.03
N LEU A 104 -9.82 -4.71 13.02
CA LEU A 104 -10.96 -4.37 13.86
C LEU A 104 -12.11 -3.75 13.05
N LEU A 105 -11.80 -2.87 12.09
CA LEU A 105 -12.80 -2.26 11.21
C LEU A 105 -13.43 -3.31 10.28
N MET A 106 -12.63 -4.22 9.72
CA MET A 106 -13.15 -5.32 8.88
C MET A 106 -13.99 -6.32 9.68
N ALA A 107 -13.61 -6.62 10.93
CA ALA A 107 -14.38 -7.50 11.82
C ALA A 107 -15.73 -6.90 12.22
N ARG A 108 -15.84 -5.57 12.18
CA ARG A 108 -17.06 -4.82 12.46
C ARG A 108 -18.05 -4.83 11.28
N LEU A 109 -17.58 -5.02 10.05
CA LEU A 109 -18.43 -5.04 8.85
C LEU A 109 -19.07 -6.42 8.60
N PRO A 110 -20.14 -6.50 7.79
CA PRO A 110 -20.70 -7.78 7.37
C PRO A 110 -19.65 -8.60 6.62
N GLN A 111 -19.42 -9.84 7.08
CA GLN A 111 -18.32 -10.67 6.59
C GLN A 111 -18.51 -11.18 5.15
N GLY A 112 -19.74 -11.16 4.63
CA GLY A 112 -20.07 -11.55 3.26
C GLY A 112 -19.85 -10.47 2.20
N LEU A 113 -19.39 -9.26 2.57
CA LEU A 113 -19.16 -8.16 1.62
C LEU A 113 -18.04 -8.47 0.61
N ALA A 114 -17.02 -9.19 1.06
CA ALA A 114 -16.06 -9.85 0.20
C ALA A 114 -15.65 -11.15 0.88
N ALA A 115 -15.60 -12.23 0.10
CA ALA A 115 -15.23 -13.53 0.61
C ALA A 115 -14.34 -14.26 -0.39
N LEU A 116 -13.46 -15.09 0.15
CA LEU A 116 -12.65 -16.04 -0.59
C LEU A 116 -13.15 -17.44 -0.26
N SER A 117 -13.83 -18.06 -1.22
CA SER A 117 -14.35 -19.42 -1.07
C SER A 117 -13.49 -20.40 -1.87
N LEU A 118 -12.81 -21.29 -1.15
CA LEU A 118 -12.05 -22.42 -1.66
C LEU A 118 -12.71 -23.72 -1.21
N PRO A 119 -12.46 -24.87 -1.86
CA PRO A 119 -12.98 -26.15 -1.41
C PRO A 119 -12.58 -26.42 0.06
N GLY A 120 -13.56 -26.41 0.97
CA GLY A 120 -13.35 -26.63 2.41
C GLY A 120 -12.87 -25.42 3.22
N LEU A 121 -12.76 -24.23 2.62
CA LEU A 121 -12.35 -23.00 3.32
C LEU A 121 -13.12 -21.79 2.80
N ASP A 122 -13.93 -21.18 3.66
CA ASP A 122 -14.64 -19.94 3.36
C ASP A 122 -14.14 -18.83 4.27
N LEU A 123 -13.51 -17.82 3.70
CA LEU A 123 -12.95 -16.69 4.43
C LEU A 123 -13.77 -15.44 4.12
N GLY A 124 -14.50 -14.95 5.12
CA GLY A 124 -15.13 -13.63 5.05
C GLY A 124 -14.11 -12.49 5.11
N LEU A 125 -14.64 -11.26 5.14
CA LEU A 125 -13.86 -10.02 5.06
C LEU A 125 -12.67 -9.95 6.03
N ALA A 126 -12.87 -10.17 7.33
CA ALA A 126 -11.82 -10.03 8.33
C ALA A 126 -10.78 -11.16 8.30
N PRO A 127 -11.15 -12.45 8.19
CA PRO A 127 -10.18 -13.52 7.95
C PRO A 127 -9.38 -13.34 6.64
N LEU A 128 -10.01 -12.85 5.57
CA LEU A 128 -9.34 -12.56 4.31
C LEU A 128 -8.34 -11.39 4.47
N GLN A 129 -8.70 -10.34 5.19
CA GLN A 129 -7.79 -9.25 5.53
C GLN A 129 -6.58 -9.74 6.36
N LEU A 130 -6.83 -10.64 7.32
CA LEU A 130 -5.76 -11.27 8.11
C LEU A 130 -4.82 -12.08 7.23
N LEU A 131 -5.34 -12.83 6.25
CA LEU A 131 -4.54 -13.58 5.29
C LEU A 131 -3.61 -12.66 4.48
N TRP A 132 -4.12 -11.54 3.97
CA TRP A 132 -3.32 -10.57 3.21
C TRP A 132 -2.25 -9.91 4.06
N ILE A 133 -2.60 -9.46 5.28
CA ILE A 133 -1.60 -8.89 6.19
C ILE A 133 -0.56 -9.94 6.60
N SER A 134 -0.98 -11.21 6.75
CA SER A 134 -0.06 -12.32 6.99
C SER A 134 0.94 -12.50 5.86
N GLY A 135 0.47 -12.51 4.61
CA GLY A 135 1.36 -12.53 3.43
C GLY A 135 2.34 -11.36 3.41
N ALA A 136 1.88 -10.14 3.71
CA ALA A 136 2.71 -8.95 3.74
C ALA A 136 3.81 -9.00 4.82
N PHE A 137 3.46 -9.45 6.04
CA PHE A 137 4.41 -9.57 7.14
C PHE A 137 5.40 -10.73 6.96
N ILE A 138 4.96 -11.85 6.38
CA ILE A 138 5.86 -12.94 5.99
C ILE A 138 6.84 -12.43 4.93
N LEU A 139 6.36 -11.74 3.89
CA LEU A 139 7.23 -11.14 2.87
C LEU A 139 8.23 -10.15 3.49
N LEU A 140 7.79 -9.30 4.42
CA LEU A 140 8.67 -8.38 5.14
C LEU A 140 9.77 -9.11 5.93
N ALA A 141 9.41 -10.17 6.66
CA ALA A 141 10.37 -10.98 7.40
C ALA A 141 11.39 -11.65 6.45
N LEU A 142 10.91 -12.22 5.33
CA LEU A 142 11.75 -12.81 4.30
C LEU A 142 12.72 -11.79 3.70
N LEU A 143 12.23 -10.59 3.33
CA LEU A 143 13.08 -9.51 2.79
C LEU A 143 14.15 -9.08 3.79
N ALA A 144 13.81 -8.98 5.08
CA ALA A 144 14.78 -8.68 6.12
C ALA A 144 15.86 -9.76 6.29
N ILE A 145 15.52 -11.03 6.07
CA ILE A 145 16.46 -12.15 6.12
C ILE A 145 17.35 -12.19 4.87
N VAL A 146 16.75 -12.11 3.69
CA VAL A 146 17.38 -12.38 2.38
C VAL A 146 18.13 -11.17 1.81
N VAL A 147 17.52 -9.98 1.80
CA VAL A 147 18.05 -8.83 1.04
C VAL A 147 19.13 -8.12 1.85
N ARG A 148 20.40 -8.51 1.71
CA ARG A 148 21.51 -7.92 2.48
C ARG A 148 22.12 -6.67 1.86
N ASN A 149 21.95 -6.50 0.55
CA ASN A 149 22.44 -5.37 -0.22
C ASN A 149 21.32 -4.87 -1.13
N ASP A 150 21.12 -3.55 -1.19
CA ASP A 150 20.12 -2.85 -2.00
C ASP A 150 20.73 -2.12 -3.20
N ASN A 151 22.04 -2.19 -3.41
CA ASN A 151 22.73 -1.55 -4.56
C ASN A 151 22.16 -1.96 -5.92
N TRP A 152 21.67 -3.20 -6.05
CA TRP A 152 21.05 -3.72 -7.26
C TRP A 152 19.81 -2.91 -7.67
N LEU A 153 19.11 -2.27 -6.71
CA LEU A 153 17.99 -1.37 -7.02
C LEU A 153 18.43 -0.20 -7.90
N ARG A 154 19.64 0.31 -7.66
CA ARG A 154 20.23 1.42 -8.41
C ARG A 154 20.80 0.98 -9.75
N GLU A 155 21.46 -0.18 -9.76
CA GLU A 155 22.13 -0.71 -10.95
C GLU A 155 21.13 -1.06 -12.06
N TYR A 156 20.02 -1.70 -11.71
CA TYR A 156 19.00 -2.17 -12.65
C TYR A 156 17.84 -1.18 -12.87
N LYS A 157 18.10 0.13 -12.76
CA LYS A 157 17.06 1.19 -12.87
C LYS A 157 16.18 1.08 -14.14
N TYR A 158 16.78 0.79 -15.30
CA TYR A 158 16.02 0.66 -16.55
C TYR A 158 15.26 -0.66 -16.64
N THR A 159 15.78 -1.73 -16.02
CA THR A 159 15.03 -2.98 -15.85
C THR A 159 13.78 -2.72 -15.04
N TRP A 160 13.88 -1.98 -13.94
CA TRP A 160 12.72 -1.57 -13.15
C TRP A 160 11.69 -0.79 -13.96
N ALA A 161 12.14 0.24 -14.70
CA ALA A 161 11.23 0.99 -15.57
C ALA A 161 10.54 0.10 -16.61
N ALA A 162 11.28 -0.80 -17.27
CA ALA A 162 10.75 -1.74 -18.25
C ALA A 162 9.76 -2.73 -17.62
N THR A 163 10.09 -3.28 -16.45
CA THR A 163 9.17 -4.14 -15.67
C THR A 163 7.90 -3.39 -15.30
N GLY A 164 8.02 -2.14 -14.87
CA GLY A 164 6.87 -1.31 -14.52
C GLY A 164 5.92 -1.07 -15.69
N ILE A 165 6.46 -0.70 -16.85
CA ILE A 165 5.68 -0.55 -18.09
C ILE A 165 5.10 -1.90 -18.51
N GLY A 166 5.88 -2.97 -18.43
CA GLY A 166 5.44 -4.34 -18.74
C GLY A 166 4.26 -4.78 -17.88
N LEU A 167 4.26 -4.45 -16.58
CA LEU A 167 3.15 -4.74 -15.68
C LEU A 167 1.88 -3.98 -16.07
N LEU A 168 1.98 -2.70 -16.45
CA LEU A 168 0.83 -1.95 -16.95
C LEU A 168 0.26 -2.55 -18.23
N LEU A 169 1.13 -2.90 -19.18
CA LEU A 169 0.73 -3.53 -20.42
C LEU A 169 0.09 -4.90 -20.18
N LEU A 170 0.62 -5.68 -19.24
CA LEU A 170 0.05 -6.96 -18.84
C LEU A 170 -1.39 -6.80 -18.35
N VAL A 171 -1.64 -5.83 -17.46
CA VAL A 171 -3.01 -5.53 -16.99
C VAL A 171 -3.89 -5.04 -18.13
N PHE A 172 -3.37 -4.17 -18.99
CA PHE A 172 -4.14 -3.63 -20.10
C PHE A 172 -4.63 -4.72 -21.07
N ILE A 173 -3.78 -5.72 -21.33
CA ILE A 173 -4.07 -6.81 -22.27
C ILE A 173 -4.91 -7.92 -21.62
N PHE A 174 -4.58 -8.34 -20.39
CA PHE A 174 -5.14 -9.54 -19.76
C PHE A 174 -6.06 -9.26 -18.56
N GLY A 175 -6.10 -8.01 -18.07
CA GLY A 175 -6.91 -7.64 -16.90
C GLY A 175 -8.41 -7.65 -17.22
N PRO A 176 -9.24 -8.28 -16.38
CA PRO A 176 -10.69 -8.21 -16.55
C PRO A 176 -11.19 -6.78 -16.37
N GLU A 177 -12.28 -6.44 -17.07
CA GLU A 177 -12.97 -5.18 -16.90
C GLU A 177 -13.94 -5.28 -15.72
N VAL A 178 -13.65 -4.55 -14.64
CA VAL A 178 -14.47 -4.48 -13.44
C VAL A 178 -14.93 -3.04 -13.27
N ASN A 179 -16.24 -2.80 -13.20
CA ASN A 179 -16.82 -1.45 -13.12
C ASN A 179 -16.30 -0.50 -14.22
N GLY A 180 -16.11 -1.04 -15.42
CA GLY A 180 -15.61 -0.29 -16.57
C GLY A 180 -14.12 0.02 -16.53
N SER A 181 -13.33 -0.54 -15.61
CA SER A 181 -11.88 -0.29 -15.48
C SER A 181 -11.09 -1.60 -15.51
N ARG A 182 -9.90 -1.59 -16.13
CA ARG A 182 -9.01 -2.78 -16.20
C ARG A 182 -7.80 -2.54 -15.31
N LEU A 183 -7.96 -2.87 -14.04
CA LEU A 183 -6.98 -2.49 -12.99
C LEU A 183 -6.28 -3.69 -12.37
N SER A 184 -6.96 -4.83 -12.31
CA SER A 184 -6.49 -6.01 -11.60
C SER A 184 -6.07 -7.11 -12.56
N ILE A 185 -5.27 -8.03 -12.05
CA ILE A 185 -5.05 -9.34 -12.65
C ILE A 185 -5.54 -10.38 -11.63
N ALA A 186 -6.37 -11.31 -12.10
CA ALA A 186 -6.84 -12.43 -11.32
C ALA A 186 -6.08 -13.70 -11.71
N ILE A 187 -5.51 -14.39 -10.72
CA ILE A 187 -4.88 -15.70 -10.87
C ILE A 187 -5.66 -16.65 -9.98
N GLY A 188 -6.63 -17.34 -10.58
CA GLY A 188 -7.59 -18.16 -9.85
C GLY A 188 -8.37 -17.32 -8.83
N PRO A 189 -8.37 -17.67 -7.54
CA PRO A 189 -9.18 -17.03 -6.52
C PRO A 189 -8.49 -15.78 -5.93
N VAL A 190 -7.25 -15.50 -6.34
CA VAL A 190 -6.47 -14.36 -5.87
C VAL A 190 -6.48 -13.28 -6.94
N SER A 191 -6.81 -12.05 -6.56
CA SER A 191 -6.67 -10.88 -7.41
C SER A 191 -5.73 -9.86 -6.77
N GLY A 192 -4.98 -9.16 -7.61
CA GLY A 192 -4.09 -8.09 -7.18
C GLY A 192 -4.05 -6.99 -8.22
N GLN A 193 -3.72 -5.77 -7.78
CA GLN A 193 -3.60 -4.60 -8.65
C GLN A 193 -2.11 -4.34 -8.92
N PRO A 194 -1.59 -4.62 -10.14
CA PRO A 194 -0.18 -4.43 -10.44
C PRO A 194 0.28 -2.96 -10.37
N SER A 195 -0.64 -2.00 -10.45
CA SER A 195 -0.35 -0.58 -10.25
C SER A 195 0.18 -0.28 -8.83
N GLU A 196 -0.16 -1.10 -7.83
CA GLU A 196 0.40 -1.01 -6.47
C GLU A 196 1.90 -1.28 -6.47
N LEU A 197 2.33 -2.36 -7.14
CA LEU A 197 3.74 -2.67 -7.30
C LEU A 197 4.45 -1.62 -8.15
N LEU A 198 3.76 -1.08 -9.16
CA LEU A 198 4.30 -0.03 -10.00
C LEU A 198 4.64 1.25 -9.23
N LYS A 199 3.86 1.63 -8.22
CA LYS A 199 4.20 2.80 -7.36
C LYS A 199 5.59 2.66 -6.77
N VAL A 200 5.93 1.47 -6.27
CA VAL A 200 7.25 1.19 -5.70
C VAL A 200 8.32 1.18 -6.78
N ILE A 201 8.07 0.51 -7.92
CA ILE A 201 9.00 0.46 -9.06
C ILE A 201 9.31 1.86 -9.60
N LEU A 202 8.30 2.72 -9.73
CA LEU A 202 8.44 4.11 -10.15
C LEU A 202 9.36 4.87 -9.20
N VAL A 203 9.15 4.75 -7.89
CA VAL A 203 10.02 5.39 -6.88
C VAL A 203 11.45 4.87 -6.99
N VAL A 204 11.66 3.56 -7.14
CA VAL A 204 13.00 2.96 -7.29
C VAL A 204 13.70 3.51 -8.54
N PHE A 205 13.02 3.51 -9.69
CA PHE A 205 13.55 4.05 -10.94
C PHE A 205 13.91 5.53 -10.81
N LEU A 206 12.97 6.35 -10.33
CA LEU A 206 13.17 7.79 -10.17
C LEU A 206 14.31 8.08 -9.19
N ALA A 207 14.38 7.38 -8.05
CA ALA A 207 15.43 7.56 -7.06
C ALA A 207 16.81 7.24 -7.66
N ALA A 208 16.94 6.09 -8.33
CA ALA A 208 18.19 5.66 -8.94
C ALA A 208 18.65 6.62 -10.05
N TYR A 209 17.73 6.99 -10.94
CA TYR A 209 18.03 7.88 -12.06
C TYR A 209 18.36 9.31 -11.60
N LEU A 210 17.60 9.84 -10.65
CA LEU A 210 17.85 11.18 -10.08
C LEU A 210 19.14 11.22 -9.28
N ALA A 211 19.47 10.17 -8.53
CA ALA A 211 20.71 10.12 -7.75
C ALA A 211 21.95 10.18 -8.65
N GLU A 212 21.90 9.57 -9.82
CA GLU A 212 23.00 9.56 -10.80
C GLU A 212 23.11 10.87 -11.58
N ASN A 213 21.97 11.48 -11.93
CA ASN A 213 21.92 12.69 -12.76
C ASN A 213 21.73 13.99 -11.95
N ARG A 214 21.78 13.92 -10.60
CA ARG A 214 21.44 15.04 -9.70
C ARG A 214 22.22 16.31 -10.03
N THR A 215 23.53 16.20 -10.22
CA THR A 215 24.41 17.35 -10.46
C THR A 215 24.07 18.05 -11.77
N LEU A 216 23.74 17.28 -12.81
CA LEU A 216 23.34 17.78 -14.12
C LEU A 216 21.98 18.46 -14.05
N LEU A 217 20.99 17.82 -13.42
CA LEU A 217 19.63 18.35 -13.28
C LEU A 217 19.55 19.59 -12.35
N ALA A 218 20.44 19.68 -11.36
CA ALA A 218 20.47 20.78 -10.40
C ALA A 218 21.30 21.98 -10.88
N ARG A 219 22.35 21.77 -11.69
CA ARG A 219 23.25 22.85 -12.15
C ARG A 219 22.94 23.32 -13.55
N ILE A 220 22.62 22.42 -14.48
CA ILE A 220 22.37 22.76 -15.87
C ILE A 220 20.90 23.15 -16.01
N SER A 221 20.66 24.30 -16.65
CA SER A 221 19.32 24.73 -17.04
C SER A 221 19.39 25.26 -18.45
N THR A 222 18.44 24.84 -19.28
CA THR A 222 18.20 25.50 -20.55
C THR A 222 17.39 26.76 -20.27
N ARG A 223 17.93 27.95 -20.51
CA ARG A 223 17.14 29.18 -20.41
C ARG A 223 16.40 29.41 -21.71
N ILE A 224 15.08 29.56 -21.64
CA ILE A 224 14.26 30.10 -22.72
C ILE A 224 13.62 31.38 -22.17
N GLY A 225 14.17 32.53 -22.54
CA GLY A 225 13.75 33.83 -21.98
C GLY A 225 13.95 33.91 -20.45
N PRO A 226 12.98 34.45 -19.68
CA PRO A 226 13.08 34.52 -18.21
C PRO A 226 12.86 33.17 -17.52
N ILE A 227 12.49 32.12 -18.27
CA ILE A 227 12.12 30.81 -17.73
C ILE A 227 13.33 29.88 -17.81
N SER A 228 13.75 29.37 -16.66
CA SER A 228 14.76 28.32 -16.54
C SER A 228 14.10 26.94 -16.72
N LEU A 229 14.23 26.36 -17.90
CA LEU A 229 13.73 25.02 -18.18
C LEU A 229 14.73 23.95 -17.73
N PRO A 230 14.23 22.76 -17.38
CA PRO A 230 15.08 21.61 -17.13
C PRO A 230 15.88 21.21 -18.38
N PRO A 231 17.09 20.65 -18.22
CA PRO A 231 17.86 20.20 -19.37
C PRO A 231 17.19 18.98 -20.00
N LEU A 232 16.61 19.17 -21.19
CA LEU A 232 15.76 18.18 -21.88
C LEU A 232 16.37 16.78 -22.00
N PRO A 233 17.66 16.58 -22.38
CA PRO A 233 18.22 15.25 -22.55
C PRO A 233 18.23 14.39 -21.28
N TYR A 234 18.45 15.03 -20.12
CA TYR A 234 18.50 14.35 -18.82
C TYR A 234 17.12 14.19 -18.18
N MET A 235 16.11 14.92 -18.66
CA MET A 235 14.73 14.75 -18.21
C MET A 235 13.99 13.71 -19.04
N LEU A 236 14.40 13.54 -20.30
CA LEU A 236 13.69 12.74 -21.29
C LEU A 236 13.38 11.32 -20.82
N PRO A 237 14.30 10.54 -20.22
CA PRO A 237 13.97 9.18 -19.78
C PRO A 237 12.91 9.14 -18.69
N MET A 238 12.94 10.08 -17.74
CA MET A 238 11.96 10.13 -16.66
C MET A 238 10.60 10.61 -17.16
N VAL A 239 10.58 11.66 -17.98
CA VAL A 239 9.34 12.22 -18.56
C VAL A 239 8.70 11.23 -19.53
N ALA A 240 9.50 10.53 -20.35
CA ALA A 240 8.99 9.50 -21.26
C ALA A 240 8.37 8.34 -20.48
N MET A 241 9.06 7.84 -19.46
CA MET A 241 8.53 6.77 -18.59
C MET A 241 7.22 7.19 -17.93
N LEU A 242 7.16 8.40 -17.36
CA LEU A 242 5.94 8.95 -16.77
C LEU A 242 4.83 9.09 -17.81
N ALA A 243 5.11 9.66 -18.99
CA ALA A 243 4.12 9.87 -20.03
C ALA A 243 3.53 8.55 -20.54
N ILE A 244 4.36 7.53 -20.73
CA ILE A 244 3.93 6.18 -21.11
C ILE A 244 3.05 5.59 -20.00
N ALA A 245 3.49 5.67 -18.74
CA ALA A 245 2.71 5.15 -17.61
C ALA A 245 1.35 5.86 -17.49
N LEU A 246 1.32 7.19 -17.57
CA LEU A 246 0.09 7.97 -17.52
C LEU A 246 -0.84 7.64 -18.69
N ALA A 247 -0.32 7.51 -19.90
CA ALA A 247 -1.13 7.16 -21.07
C ALA A 247 -1.84 5.82 -20.88
N ILE A 248 -1.11 4.78 -20.41
CA ILE A 248 -1.71 3.45 -20.19
C ILE A 248 -2.77 3.51 -19.08
N VAL A 249 -2.46 4.18 -17.98
CA VAL A 249 -3.33 4.28 -16.79
C VAL A 249 -4.61 5.07 -17.09
N ILE A 250 -4.52 6.14 -17.89
CA ILE A 250 -5.69 6.90 -18.35
C ILE A 250 -6.60 6.01 -19.21
N VAL A 251 -6.02 5.19 -20.10
CA VAL A 251 -6.78 4.22 -20.91
C VAL A 251 -7.41 3.13 -20.03
N GLN A 252 -6.73 2.70 -18.97
CA GLN A 252 -7.27 1.79 -17.95
C GLN A 252 -8.39 2.41 -17.09
N ARG A 253 -8.65 3.72 -17.26
CA ARG A 253 -9.62 4.54 -16.50
C ARG A 253 -9.27 4.67 -15.00
N ASP A 254 -7.98 4.63 -14.66
CA ASP A 254 -7.47 4.77 -13.29
C ASP A 254 -6.94 6.19 -13.01
N LEU A 255 -7.85 7.13 -12.77
CA LEU A 255 -7.46 8.52 -12.49
C LEU A 255 -6.68 8.66 -11.18
N GLY A 256 -6.93 7.76 -10.21
CA GLY A 256 -6.23 7.75 -8.93
C GLY A 256 -4.74 7.43 -9.10
N ALA A 257 -4.42 6.35 -9.82
CA ALA A 257 -3.03 6.00 -10.12
C ALA A 257 -2.33 7.08 -10.97
N ALA A 258 -3.04 7.70 -11.93
CA ALA A 258 -2.47 8.77 -12.74
C ALA A 258 -2.05 9.98 -11.88
N LEU A 259 -2.94 10.43 -10.98
CA LEU A 259 -2.66 11.51 -10.03
C LEU A 259 -1.48 11.15 -9.12
N LEU A 260 -1.45 9.92 -8.59
CA LEU A 260 -0.38 9.45 -7.71
C LEU A 260 0.98 9.39 -8.42
N PHE A 261 1.06 8.81 -9.62
CA PHE A 261 2.30 8.73 -10.39
C PHE A 261 2.85 10.11 -10.71
N PHE A 262 1.97 11.03 -11.12
CA PHE A 262 2.36 12.42 -11.38
C PHE A 262 2.86 13.12 -10.11
N SER A 263 2.16 12.96 -8.98
CA SER A 263 2.52 13.58 -7.71
C SER A 263 3.83 13.05 -7.15
N VAL A 264 4.06 11.73 -7.23
CA VAL A 264 5.33 11.09 -6.85
C VAL A 264 6.47 11.62 -7.72
N PHE A 265 6.29 11.66 -9.03
CA PHE A 265 7.28 12.20 -9.95
C PHE A 265 7.67 13.64 -9.60
N LEU A 266 6.68 14.51 -9.40
CA LEU A 266 6.91 15.93 -9.12
C LEU A 266 7.61 16.13 -7.77
N THR A 267 7.21 15.36 -6.76
CA THR A 267 7.80 15.39 -5.41
C THR A 267 9.25 14.94 -5.45
N MET A 268 9.56 13.83 -6.12
CA MET A 268 10.93 13.33 -6.24
C MET A 268 11.82 14.25 -7.07
N LEU A 269 11.29 14.81 -8.17
CA LEU A 269 11.99 15.79 -8.98
C LEU A 269 12.36 17.02 -8.15
N TYR A 270 11.43 17.53 -7.33
CA TYR A 270 11.71 18.64 -6.42
C TYR A 270 12.73 18.25 -5.35
N ALA A 271 12.60 17.08 -4.74
CA ALA A 271 13.54 16.60 -3.72
C ALA A 271 14.98 16.51 -4.26
N ALA A 272 15.16 16.06 -5.50
CA ALA A 272 16.47 15.93 -6.12
C ALA A 272 17.06 17.28 -6.58
N THR A 273 16.23 18.15 -7.17
CA THR A 273 16.69 19.39 -7.84
C THR A 273 16.61 20.63 -6.95
N ARG A 274 15.69 20.65 -5.97
CA ARG A 274 15.27 21.80 -5.15
C ARG A 274 14.82 23.03 -5.95
N ARG A 275 14.38 22.84 -7.20
CA ARG A 275 13.98 23.92 -8.11
C ARG A 275 12.46 24.07 -8.15
N ARG A 276 11.95 25.14 -7.53
CA ARG A 276 10.51 25.47 -7.48
C ARG A 276 9.90 25.68 -8.87
N ALA A 277 10.68 26.19 -9.83
CA ALA A 277 10.24 26.40 -11.21
C ALA A 277 9.78 25.10 -11.88
N TYR A 278 10.42 23.97 -11.58
CA TYR A 278 10.03 22.67 -12.14
C TYR A 278 8.70 22.18 -11.57
N VAL A 279 8.46 22.47 -10.28
CA VAL A 279 7.18 22.18 -9.62
C VAL A 279 6.07 23.04 -10.22
N ALA A 280 6.30 24.34 -10.37
CA ALA A 280 5.34 25.26 -10.97
C ALA A 280 4.98 24.83 -12.40
N LEU A 281 5.97 24.49 -13.22
CA LEU A 281 5.74 23.98 -14.58
C LEU A 281 4.96 22.65 -14.57
N GLY A 282 5.32 21.72 -13.68
CA GLY A 282 4.60 20.47 -13.54
C GLY A 282 3.13 20.68 -13.13
N LEU A 283 2.86 21.57 -12.18
CA LEU A 283 1.48 21.90 -11.78
C LEU A 283 0.69 22.53 -12.93
N LEU A 284 1.31 23.42 -13.71
CA LEU A 284 0.66 23.99 -14.90
C LEU A 284 0.34 22.90 -15.94
N LEU A 285 1.27 21.99 -16.21
CA LEU A 285 1.06 20.85 -17.10
C LEU A 285 -0.01 19.89 -16.59
N PHE A 286 -0.08 19.69 -15.27
CA PHE A 286 -1.10 18.87 -14.63
C PHE A 286 -2.49 19.47 -14.79
N ILE A 287 -2.65 20.76 -14.49
CA ILE A 287 -3.92 21.47 -14.66
C ILE A 287 -4.34 21.46 -16.14
N GLY A 288 -3.41 21.80 -17.05
CA GLY A 288 -3.68 21.76 -18.48
C GLY A 288 -4.09 20.36 -18.96
N GLY A 289 -3.37 19.32 -18.53
CA GLY A 289 -3.70 17.93 -18.82
C GLY A 289 -5.06 17.52 -18.29
N ALA A 290 -5.39 17.86 -17.04
CA ALA A 290 -6.68 17.56 -16.42
C ALA A 290 -7.84 18.22 -17.18
N LEU A 291 -7.69 19.49 -17.59
CA LEU A 291 -8.69 20.19 -18.40
C LEU A 291 -8.89 19.53 -19.77
N VAL A 292 -7.82 19.10 -20.42
CA VAL A 292 -7.89 18.34 -21.69
C VAL A 292 -8.60 17.00 -21.47
N LEU A 293 -8.24 16.26 -20.41
CA LEU A 293 -8.87 14.97 -20.11
C LEU A 293 -10.37 15.10 -19.79
N TYR A 294 -10.76 16.14 -19.06
CA TYR A 294 -12.17 16.45 -18.77
C TYR A 294 -13.00 16.68 -20.05
N GLN A 295 -12.39 17.28 -21.08
CA GLN A 295 -13.05 17.49 -22.36
C GLN A 295 -13.09 16.22 -23.22
N LEU A 296 -11.99 15.46 -23.25
CA LEU A 296 -11.84 14.30 -24.15
C LEU A 296 -12.50 13.02 -23.64
N PHE A 297 -12.60 12.81 -22.33
CA PHE A 297 -13.05 11.54 -21.76
C PHE A 297 -14.35 11.72 -20.95
N PRO A 298 -15.50 11.19 -21.44
CA PRO A 298 -16.79 11.32 -20.75
C PRO A 298 -16.75 10.80 -19.31
N HIS A 299 -16.09 9.67 -19.07
CA HIS A 299 -15.93 9.07 -17.74
C HIS A 299 -15.26 10.02 -16.73
N VAL A 300 -14.27 10.81 -17.19
CA VAL A 300 -13.58 11.81 -16.35
C VAL A 300 -14.53 12.94 -16.00
N ARG A 301 -15.24 13.46 -17.00
CA ARG A 301 -16.25 14.51 -16.84
C ARG A 301 -17.31 14.10 -15.83
N THR A 302 -17.91 12.93 -16.01
CA THR A 302 -18.93 12.38 -15.10
C THR A 302 -18.42 12.31 -13.66
N ARG A 303 -17.20 11.82 -13.41
CA ARG A 303 -16.63 11.77 -12.05
C ARG A 303 -16.44 13.16 -11.43
N VAL A 304 -16.02 14.15 -12.21
CA VAL A 304 -15.85 15.54 -11.76
C VAL A 304 -17.20 16.19 -11.47
N ASP A 305 -18.18 16.03 -12.36
CA ASP A 305 -19.52 16.61 -12.21
C ASP A 305 -20.23 16.06 -10.97
N ILE A 306 -20.16 14.74 -10.74
CA ILE A 306 -20.74 14.11 -9.56
C ILE A 306 -20.03 14.56 -8.28
N TRP A 307 -18.71 14.79 -8.33
CA TRP A 307 -17.98 15.30 -7.17
C TRP A 307 -18.39 16.74 -6.82
N LEU A 308 -18.67 17.57 -7.83
CA LEU A 308 -19.13 18.95 -7.66
C LEU A 308 -20.59 19.02 -7.21
N ASP A 309 -21.48 18.26 -7.84
CA ASP A 309 -22.90 18.18 -7.51
C ASP A 309 -23.39 16.71 -7.51
N PRO A 310 -23.26 16.01 -6.37
CA PRO A 310 -23.75 14.64 -6.24
C PRO A 310 -25.29 14.56 -6.20
N TYR A 311 -25.99 15.69 -6.03
CA TYR A 311 -27.45 15.73 -5.97
C TYR A 311 -28.11 15.76 -7.35
N ALA A 312 -27.35 16.05 -8.42
CA ALA A 312 -27.84 16.02 -9.79
C ALA A 312 -28.34 14.63 -10.22
N ASP A 313 -27.76 13.56 -9.66
CA ASP A 313 -28.20 12.18 -9.87
C ASP A 313 -28.10 11.37 -8.55
N PRO A 314 -29.08 11.52 -7.65
CA PRO A 314 -28.99 11.00 -6.29
C PRO A 314 -29.24 9.49 -6.19
N LEU A 315 -29.84 8.89 -7.22
CA LEU A 315 -30.15 7.46 -7.29
C LEU A 315 -29.19 6.67 -8.19
N GLY A 316 -28.53 7.34 -9.14
CA GLY A 316 -27.50 6.75 -9.97
C GLY A 316 -26.10 7.09 -9.45
N ALA A 317 -25.41 7.96 -10.17
CA ALA A 317 -23.98 8.12 -10.02
C ALA A 317 -23.54 8.86 -8.74
N GLY A 318 -24.40 9.71 -8.18
CA GLY A 318 -24.19 10.37 -6.89
C GLY A 318 -24.56 9.52 -5.66
N TYR A 319 -25.24 8.39 -5.86
CA TYR A 319 -25.83 7.58 -4.79
C TYR A 319 -24.83 7.19 -3.69
N GLN A 320 -23.64 6.72 -4.08
CA GLN A 320 -22.61 6.28 -3.13
C GLN A 320 -22.08 7.45 -2.28
N ILE A 321 -21.85 8.62 -2.89
CA ILE A 321 -21.36 9.82 -2.19
C ILE A 321 -22.42 10.35 -1.22
N LEU A 322 -23.69 10.40 -1.64
CA LEU A 322 -24.78 10.85 -0.78
C LEU A 322 -24.96 9.93 0.43
N ARG A 323 -24.92 8.60 0.24
CA ARG A 323 -24.97 7.62 1.33
C ARG A 323 -23.83 7.84 2.34
N ALA A 324 -22.62 8.09 1.84
CA ALA A 324 -21.48 8.41 2.70
C ALA A 324 -21.65 9.73 3.46
N LEU A 325 -22.18 10.77 2.81
CA LEU A 325 -22.44 12.06 3.47
C LEU A 325 -23.52 11.96 4.55
N TYR A 326 -24.58 11.16 4.33
CA TYR A 326 -25.58 10.87 5.36
C TYR A 326 -25.00 10.06 6.52
N ALA A 327 -24.16 9.07 6.23
CA ALA A 327 -23.48 8.30 7.27
C ALA A 327 -22.55 9.19 8.12
N PHE A 328 -21.81 10.09 7.48
CA PHE A 328 -20.98 11.09 8.14
C PHE A 328 -21.81 12.07 8.98
N GLY A 329 -22.93 12.57 8.45
CA GLY A 329 -23.85 13.45 9.18
C GLY A 329 -24.44 12.80 10.44
N ARG A 330 -24.71 11.50 10.40
CA ARG A 330 -25.16 10.73 11.58
C ARG A 330 -24.03 10.47 12.58
N GLY A 331 -22.84 10.14 12.09
CA GLY A 331 -21.71 9.73 12.93
C GLY A 331 -20.92 10.88 13.55
N GLY A 332 -20.94 12.06 12.92
CA GLY A 332 -20.07 13.17 13.26
C GLY A 332 -18.59 12.88 13.05
N VAL A 333 -17.74 13.86 13.34
CA VAL A 333 -16.28 13.77 13.12
C VAL A 333 -15.62 12.72 14.03
N LEU A 334 -16.12 12.57 15.26
CA LEU A 334 -15.59 11.62 16.23
C LEU A 334 -16.15 10.20 16.07
N GLY A 335 -17.18 10.03 15.23
CA GLY A 335 -17.92 8.78 15.11
C GLY A 335 -18.79 8.49 16.33
N THR A 336 -19.53 7.38 16.26
CA THR A 336 -20.40 6.89 17.34
C THR A 336 -19.73 5.89 18.27
N GLY A 337 -18.44 5.60 18.07
CA GLY A 337 -17.70 4.52 18.73
C GLY A 337 -17.59 3.24 17.90
N LEU A 338 -16.58 2.42 18.20
CA LEU A 338 -16.29 1.17 17.47
C LEU A 338 -17.42 0.16 17.67
N GLY A 339 -17.96 -0.35 16.56
CA GLY A 339 -19.15 -1.23 16.56
C GLY A 339 -20.47 -0.48 16.50
N ALA A 340 -20.55 0.75 17.02
CA ALA A 340 -21.80 1.49 17.19
C ALA A 340 -22.37 2.17 15.93
N GLY A 341 -21.59 2.26 14.84
CA GLY A 341 -22.10 2.75 13.56
C GLY A 341 -23.05 1.74 12.91
N LEU A 342 -23.80 2.16 11.89
CA LEU A 342 -24.70 1.29 11.11
C LEU A 342 -24.00 0.83 9.81
N PRO A 343 -23.41 -0.38 9.74
CA PRO A 343 -22.76 -0.84 8.51
C PRO A 343 -23.77 -1.32 7.46
N GLN A 344 -24.97 -1.69 7.90
CA GLN A 344 -26.08 -2.14 7.06
C GLN A 344 -27.41 -1.59 7.58
N VAL A 345 -28.38 -1.44 6.68
CA VAL A 345 -29.77 -1.08 7.00
C VAL A 345 -30.64 -2.20 6.46
N GLY A 346 -31.18 -3.04 7.36
CA GLY A 346 -31.72 -4.35 6.99
C GLY A 346 -30.60 -5.25 6.46
N ASP A 347 -30.84 -5.93 5.35
CA ASP A 347 -29.88 -6.83 4.69
C ASP A 347 -28.99 -6.13 3.65
N VAL A 348 -29.11 -4.80 3.51
CA VAL A 348 -28.38 -4.02 2.50
C VAL A 348 -27.29 -3.16 3.17
N PRO A 349 -26.07 -3.10 2.61
CA PRO A 349 -25.01 -2.23 3.11
C PRO A 349 -25.47 -0.78 3.15
N ALA A 350 -25.13 -0.05 4.23
CA ALA A 350 -25.51 1.35 4.39
C ALA A 350 -24.86 2.24 3.31
N ILE A 351 -23.68 1.85 2.84
CA ILE A 351 -22.97 2.44 1.70
C ILE A 351 -22.58 1.28 0.76
N PRO A 352 -22.83 1.36 -0.57
CA PRO A 352 -22.60 0.24 -1.50
C PRO A 352 -21.20 -0.37 -1.43
N ALA A 353 -20.17 0.48 -1.45
CA ALA A 353 -18.76 0.09 -1.38
C ALA A 353 -18.15 0.44 0.00
N ILE A 354 -18.87 0.13 1.09
CA ILE A 354 -18.41 0.44 2.45
C ILE A 354 -17.09 -0.24 2.82
N HIS A 355 -16.86 -1.46 2.34
CA HIS A 355 -15.69 -2.26 2.69
C HIS A 355 -14.41 -1.89 1.91
N THR A 356 -14.52 -1.03 0.89
CA THR A 356 -13.36 -0.53 0.13
C THR A 356 -13.17 0.96 0.34
N ASP A 357 -14.23 1.76 0.16
CA ASP A 357 -14.12 3.21 0.02
C ASP A 357 -14.44 3.95 1.34
N PHE A 358 -15.14 3.29 2.28
CA PHE A 358 -15.68 3.92 3.50
C PHE A 358 -15.56 3.02 4.74
N VAL A 359 -14.37 2.43 4.93
CA VAL A 359 -14.05 1.48 6.01
C VAL A 359 -14.14 2.11 7.40
#